data_AF-A0A1X2G896-F1
#
_entry.id   AF-A0A1X2G896-F1
#
_cell.length_a   1.000
_cell.length_b   1.000
_cell.length_c   1.000
_cell.angle_alpha   90.00
_cell.angle_beta   90.00
_cell.angle_gamma   90.00
#
_symmetry.space_group_name_H-M   'P 1'
#
loop_
_entity.id
_entity.type
_entity.pdbx_description
1 polymer ?
#
loop_
_entity_poly.entity_id
_entity_poly.type
_entity_poly.pdbx_seq_one_letter_code
_entity_poly.pdbx_strand_id
1 'polypeptide(L)'
;MNFSFEGNYKSKRNINLGGVRTQSDKKSLMAKAQEERKAREKDRLRWKSAIRIQSFYRGRTVAGVCRQEWRRQLDQALQHLQSAATGTYSTLPEATDALVPCLVLCLRLLLLLSQSSPCASLSRFYDILLASQAQMSVANEPVSWLQIYLTSNMDSATKSWLTVLLAERLILKSSSHESILLLHTITQPSHYPDRSTYLSVMTHLLTKGQLLASVALYARLYSHDHGVVLDVVSSLLTNLDSPGQSLDLPPPAPLSFQQQTPPVAPLASPFSWAPITSPAPAPTVLSRAYLLQRCAMDILTVPGIISYAQLVSLQNLPFGELLGAILDYFQHTPRGQAFADEDIACLWINITMLSQHASLHLQQSLLIPYLQTLQTLLCKLPVHYLSDPTQTKSDLDSSDSEEDNQQPESAPLSYASPWVKDQLAQLYTKANFKSLLLRFVDLCHDTALIGPVSSLFVTFLVRWPAQKDALLNTLLYHQPPHQPTFIELLWQTWHTSTVMSVFENNQIIYQLEQARDALLDAPAPDIWSILYLFCELESRLLLTVGDDEFYNQPSTHHLLSLDDIARLATCLK
;
A
#
# COMPACT_ATOMS: atom_id res chain seq x y z
N MET A 1 -46.86 19.94 44.21
CA MET A 1 -47.23 21.12 43.40
C MET A 1 -48.65 21.49 43.76
N ASN A 2 -48.87 22.57 44.52
CA ASN A 2 -50.21 23.08 44.81
C ASN A 2 -50.71 23.87 43.60
N PHE A 3 -51.53 23.24 42.75
CA PHE A 3 -52.30 23.94 41.75
C PHE A 3 -53.49 24.61 42.46
N SER A 4 -53.31 25.85 42.90
CA SER A 4 -54.44 26.68 43.29
C SER A 4 -55.15 27.12 42.02
N PHE A 5 -56.28 26.47 41.74
CA PHE A 5 -57.22 26.81 40.67
C PHE A 5 -58.09 27.98 41.14
N GLU A 6 -57.48 29.15 41.35
CA GLU A 6 -58.25 30.38 41.52
C GLU A 6 -58.72 30.80 40.13
N GLY A 7 -60.00 30.58 39.83
CA GLY A 7 -60.66 30.87 38.55
C GLY A 7 -60.70 32.35 38.13
N ASN A 8 -59.56 33.04 38.11
CA ASN A 8 -59.39 34.38 37.56
C ASN A 8 -58.81 34.30 36.15
N TYR A 9 -59.65 33.91 35.18
CA TYR A 9 -59.25 33.84 33.76
C TYR A 9 -59.17 35.23 33.07
N LYS A 10 -59.38 36.33 33.81
CA LYS A 10 -59.26 37.70 33.28
C LYS A 10 -58.28 38.51 34.12
N SER A 11 -57.26 39.06 33.45
CA SER A 11 -56.33 40.03 34.05
C SER A 11 -57.13 41.18 34.66
N LYS A 12 -57.01 41.38 35.99
CA LYS A 12 -57.70 42.48 36.67
C LYS A 12 -57.18 43.81 36.13
N ARG A 13 -58.09 44.62 35.60
CA ARG A 13 -57.78 45.96 35.07
C ARG A 13 -57.22 46.80 36.21
N ASN A 14 -55.99 47.29 36.06
CA ASN A 14 -55.39 48.17 37.06
C ASN A 14 -56.07 49.54 36.98
N ILE A 15 -57.04 49.78 37.86
CA ILE A 15 -57.79 51.03 37.94
C ILE A 15 -57.13 51.89 39.03
N ASN A 16 -56.34 52.86 38.61
CA ASN A 16 -55.79 53.87 39.51
C ASN A 16 -56.90 54.88 39.83
N LEU A 17 -57.38 54.90 41.09
CA LEU A 17 -58.41 55.83 41.58
C LEU A 17 -57.85 57.19 42.05
N GLY A 18 -56.55 57.46 41.85
CA GLY A 18 -55.92 58.75 42.12
C GLY A 18 -55.85 59.60 40.86
N GLY A 19 -56.63 60.68 40.80
CA GLY A 19 -56.79 61.59 39.66
C GLY A 19 -55.59 62.47 39.29
N VAL A 20 -54.36 61.95 39.35
CA VAL A 20 -53.16 62.62 38.81
C VAL A 20 -52.74 61.87 37.55
N ARG A 21 -53.13 62.39 36.38
CA ARG A 21 -52.58 61.94 35.09
C ARG A 21 -51.13 62.42 34.98
N THR A 22 -50.18 61.60 35.39
CA THR A 22 -48.82 61.71 34.84
C THR A 22 -48.91 61.34 33.36
N GLN A 23 -48.82 62.34 32.47
CA GLN A 23 -48.60 62.10 31.05
C GLN A 23 -47.23 61.44 30.90
N SER A 24 -47.17 60.11 31.01
CA SER A 24 -45.96 59.37 30.73
C SER A 24 -45.60 59.56 29.26
N ASP A 25 -44.42 60.10 29.01
CA ASP A 25 -43.95 60.48 27.69
C ASP A 25 -44.00 59.28 26.72
N LYS A 26 -44.53 59.46 25.51
CA LYS A 26 -44.81 58.36 24.55
C LYS A 26 -43.57 57.49 24.31
N LYS A 27 -42.39 58.13 24.29
CA LYS A 27 -41.09 57.47 24.15
C LYS A 27 -40.78 56.52 25.31
N SER A 28 -41.11 56.91 26.55
CA SER A 28 -40.94 56.06 27.75
C SER A 28 -41.86 54.83 27.74
N LEU A 29 -43.10 54.99 27.30
CA LEU A 29 -44.05 53.88 27.18
C LEU A 29 -43.62 52.89 26.10
N MET A 30 -43.11 53.38 24.97
CA MET A 30 -42.57 52.52 23.92
C MET A 30 -41.29 51.79 24.36
N ALA A 31 -40.38 52.46 25.08
CA ALA A 31 -39.18 51.84 25.63
C ALA A 31 -39.54 50.72 26.62
N LYS A 32 -40.48 50.98 27.54
CA LYS A 32 -40.98 49.98 28.50
C LYS A 32 -41.63 48.78 27.80
N ALA A 33 -42.45 49.02 26.77
CA ALA A 33 -43.06 47.94 25.99
C ALA A 33 -42.01 47.12 25.20
N GLN A 34 -40.96 47.77 24.69
CA GLN A 34 -39.86 47.10 23.98
C GLN A 34 -39.00 46.27 24.95
N GLU A 35 -38.72 46.79 26.14
CA GLU A 35 -37.99 46.08 27.19
C GLU A 35 -38.79 44.87 27.69
N GLU A 36 -40.11 45.02 27.88
CA GLU A 36 -40.98 43.90 28.22
C GLU A 36 -41.01 42.82 27.12
N ARG A 37 -41.01 43.22 25.84
CA ARG A 37 -40.89 42.27 24.71
C ARG A 37 -39.54 41.56 24.73
N LYS A 38 -38.43 42.28 24.94
CA LYS A 38 -37.09 41.70 25.07
C LYS A 38 -37.00 40.73 26.26
N ALA A 39 -37.65 41.05 27.38
CA ALA A 39 -37.72 40.18 28.54
C ALA A 39 -38.48 38.88 28.21
N ARG A 40 -39.66 38.98 27.58
CA ARG A 40 -40.42 37.79 27.13
C ARG A 40 -39.65 36.96 26.11
N GLU A 41 -38.89 37.59 25.21
CA GLU A 41 -38.02 36.87 24.26
C GLU A 41 -36.86 36.16 24.97
N LYS A 42 -36.21 36.81 25.94
CA LYS A 42 -35.18 36.19 26.79
C LYS A 42 -35.75 34.99 27.55
N ASP A 43 -36.95 35.10 28.10
CA ASP A 43 -37.60 33.98 28.81
C ASP A 43 -38.00 32.84 27.86
N ARG A 44 -38.49 33.16 26.66
CA ARG A 44 -38.74 32.16 25.61
C ARG A 44 -37.44 31.45 25.19
N LEU A 45 -36.35 32.19 25.04
CA LEU A 45 -35.04 31.63 24.72
C LEU A 45 -34.53 30.74 25.86
N ARG A 46 -34.63 31.19 27.11
CA ARG A 46 -34.28 30.39 28.30
C ARG A 46 -35.07 29.08 28.34
N TRP A 47 -36.38 29.14 28.10
CA TRP A 47 -37.24 27.97 28.09
C TRP A 47 -36.91 27.00 26.94
N LYS A 48 -36.71 27.52 25.72
CA LYS A 48 -36.26 26.71 24.57
C LYS A 48 -34.91 26.04 24.82
N SER A 49 -33.95 26.78 25.37
CA SER A 49 -32.64 26.24 25.74
C SER A 49 -32.75 25.18 26.83
N ALA A 50 -33.57 25.40 27.86
CA ALA A 50 -33.81 24.42 28.91
C ALA A 50 -34.41 23.12 28.36
N ILE A 51 -35.40 23.20 27.46
CA ILE A 51 -35.97 22.02 26.79
C ILE A 51 -34.90 21.28 26.00
N ARG A 52 -34.07 21.98 25.23
CA ARG A 52 -33.01 21.37 24.43
C ARG A 52 -31.98 20.63 25.29
N ILE A 53 -31.59 21.23 26.42
CA ILE A 53 -30.67 20.60 27.38
C ILE A 53 -31.33 19.37 28.01
N GLN A 54 -32.60 19.49 28.43
CA GLN A 54 -33.33 18.38 29.04
C GLN A 54 -33.55 17.22 28.07
N SER A 55 -33.92 17.49 26.82
CA SER A 55 -34.10 16.46 25.79
C SER A 55 -32.78 15.77 25.47
N PHE A 56 -31.68 16.53 25.38
CA PHE A 56 -30.34 15.97 25.18
C PHE A 56 -29.90 15.09 26.35
N TYR A 57 -30.06 15.57 27.59
CA TYR A 57 -29.71 14.81 28.80
C TYR A 57 -30.49 13.50 28.88
N ARG A 58 -31.83 13.56 28.74
CA ARG A 58 -32.69 12.37 28.74
C ARG A 58 -32.31 11.39 27.65
N GLY A 59 -32.08 11.87 26.42
CA GLY A 59 -31.63 11.04 25.31
C GLY A 59 -30.30 10.34 25.59
N ARG A 60 -29.33 11.06 26.17
CA ARG A 60 -28.01 10.52 26.52
C ARG A 60 -28.09 9.49 27.65
N THR A 61 -28.92 9.71 28.66
CA THR A 61 -29.15 8.76 29.76
C THR A 61 -29.79 7.47 29.25
N VAL A 62 -30.86 7.58 28.46
CA VAL A 62 -31.55 6.40 27.89
C VAL A 62 -30.61 5.62 26.97
N ALA A 63 -29.87 6.30 26.08
CA ALA A 63 -28.88 5.64 25.23
C ALA A 63 -27.76 4.97 26.05
N GLY A 64 -27.39 5.53 27.21
CA GLY A 64 -26.45 4.92 28.15
C GLY A 64 -26.98 3.60 28.73
N VAL A 65 -28.23 3.60 29.21
CA VAL A 65 -28.90 2.39 29.72
C VAL A 65 -29.02 1.33 28.63
N CYS A 66 -29.47 1.70 27.42
CA CYS A 66 -29.55 0.76 26.29
C CYS A 66 -28.20 0.15 25.94
N ARG A 67 -27.11 0.96 25.89
CA ARG A 67 -25.76 0.43 25.63
C ARG A 67 -25.27 -0.52 26.72
N GLN A 68 -25.58 -0.25 28.00
CA GLN A 68 -25.22 -1.16 29.09
C GLN A 68 -25.97 -2.49 28.96
N GLU A 69 -27.25 -2.45 28.64
CA GLU A 69 -28.04 -3.65 28.40
C GLU A 69 -27.52 -4.45 27.20
N TRP A 70 -27.17 -3.79 26.09
CA TRP A 70 -26.55 -4.46 24.94
C TRP A 70 -25.17 -5.06 25.26
N ARG A 71 -24.37 -4.43 26.12
CA ARG A 71 -23.10 -5.02 26.60
C ARG A 71 -23.35 -6.28 27.42
N ARG A 72 -24.33 -6.25 28.33
CA ARG A 72 -24.73 -7.43 29.12
C ARG A 72 -25.19 -8.58 28.21
N GLN A 73 -25.99 -8.25 27.19
CA GLN A 73 -26.42 -9.24 26.19
C GLN A 73 -25.25 -9.78 25.36
N LEU A 74 -24.28 -8.93 25.02
CA LEU A 74 -23.08 -9.36 24.31
C LEU A 74 -22.25 -10.32 25.17
N ASP A 75 -22.03 -10.00 26.45
CA ASP A 75 -21.26 -10.86 27.34
C ASP A 75 -21.92 -12.25 27.51
N GLN A 76 -23.25 -12.28 27.60
CA GLN A 76 -24.01 -13.54 27.61
C GLN A 76 -23.89 -14.29 26.29
N ALA A 77 -24.03 -13.60 25.16
CA ALA A 77 -23.90 -14.19 23.83
C ALA A 77 -22.49 -14.75 23.59
N LEU A 78 -21.44 -14.09 24.08
CA LEU A 78 -20.06 -14.57 24.01
C LEU A 78 -19.83 -15.82 24.87
N GLN A 79 -20.44 -15.92 26.04
CA GLN A 79 -20.39 -17.14 26.87
C GLN A 79 -21.06 -18.32 26.17
N HIS A 80 -22.23 -18.09 25.58
CA HIS A 80 -22.92 -19.12 24.78
C HIS A 80 -22.10 -19.52 23.55
N LEU A 81 -21.56 -18.55 22.82
CA LEU A 81 -20.70 -18.79 21.66
C LEU A 81 -19.46 -19.61 22.05
N GLN A 82 -18.81 -19.29 23.17
CA GLN A 82 -17.66 -20.04 23.68
C GLN A 82 -18.02 -21.50 23.95
N SER A 83 -19.16 -21.77 24.60
CA SER A 83 -19.61 -23.14 24.86
C SER A 83 -19.92 -23.93 23.58
N ALA A 84 -20.51 -23.26 22.58
CA ALA A 84 -20.80 -23.88 21.27
C ALA A 84 -19.51 -24.12 20.46
N ALA A 85 -18.57 -23.17 20.50
CA ALA A 85 -17.29 -23.27 19.80
C ALA A 85 -16.38 -24.40 20.32
N THR A 86 -16.58 -24.87 21.55
CA THR A 86 -15.85 -26.02 22.13
C THR A 86 -16.58 -27.35 21.98
N GLY A 87 -17.77 -27.37 21.38
CA GLY A 87 -18.59 -28.55 21.23
C GLY A 87 -18.11 -29.48 20.11
N THR A 88 -18.21 -30.80 20.34
CA THR A 88 -18.08 -31.82 19.29
C THR A 88 -19.46 -32.17 18.75
N TYR A 89 -19.66 -32.07 17.43
CA TYR A 89 -20.96 -32.24 16.81
C TYR A 89 -21.01 -33.50 15.93
N SER A 90 -22.15 -34.19 15.98
CA SER A 90 -22.34 -35.42 15.20
C SER A 90 -22.64 -35.12 13.73
N THR A 91 -23.32 -34.00 13.46
CA THR A 91 -23.74 -33.58 12.11
C THR A 91 -23.54 -32.09 11.89
N LEU A 92 -23.35 -31.68 10.63
CA LEU A 92 -23.20 -30.26 10.27
C LEU A 92 -24.42 -29.40 10.64
N PRO A 93 -25.68 -29.84 10.43
CA PRO A 93 -26.85 -29.06 10.82
C PRO A 93 -26.89 -28.75 12.33
N GLU A 94 -26.55 -29.73 13.16
CA GLU A 94 -26.48 -29.57 14.62
C GLU A 94 -25.46 -28.50 15.03
N ALA A 95 -24.28 -28.50 14.40
CA ALA A 95 -23.26 -27.47 14.60
C ALA A 95 -23.75 -26.09 14.13
N THR A 96 -24.44 -26.02 12.99
CA THR A 96 -24.97 -24.75 12.46
C THR A 96 -26.05 -24.15 13.36
N ASP A 97 -26.96 -24.97 13.88
CA ASP A 97 -28.07 -24.51 14.72
C ASP A 97 -27.58 -24.01 16.08
N ALA A 98 -26.49 -24.60 16.61
CA ALA A 98 -25.87 -24.14 17.86
C ALA A 98 -25.04 -22.86 17.69
N LEU A 99 -24.22 -22.78 16.63
CA LEU A 99 -23.19 -21.73 16.50
C LEU A 99 -23.71 -20.46 15.81
N VAL A 100 -24.45 -20.60 14.71
CA VAL A 100 -24.78 -19.49 13.81
C VAL A 100 -25.64 -18.42 14.50
N PRO A 101 -26.69 -18.75 15.27
CA PRO A 101 -27.50 -17.74 15.95
C PRO A 101 -26.68 -16.91 16.94
N CYS A 102 -25.80 -17.56 17.71
CA CYS A 102 -24.91 -16.92 18.67
C CYS A 102 -23.91 -16.00 17.97
N LEU A 103 -23.30 -16.46 16.88
CA LEU A 103 -22.34 -15.69 16.09
C LEU A 103 -22.99 -14.46 15.47
N VAL A 104 -24.16 -14.60 14.83
CA VAL A 104 -24.90 -13.48 14.23
C VAL A 104 -25.31 -12.46 15.28
N LEU A 105 -25.75 -12.89 16.46
CA LEU A 105 -26.09 -12.00 17.57
C LEU A 105 -24.87 -11.24 18.07
N CYS A 106 -23.74 -11.92 18.28
CA CYS A 106 -22.48 -11.29 18.67
C CYS A 106 -22.05 -10.24 17.64
N LEU A 107 -22.08 -10.55 16.34
CA LEU A 107 -21.72 -9.61 15.28
C LEU A 107 -22.61 -8.38 15.26
N ARG A 108 -23.92 -8.55 15.37
CA ARG A 108 -24.86 -7.41 15.40
C ARG A 108 -24.60 -6.51 16.60
N LEU A 109 -24.41 -7.10 17.79
CA LEU A 109 -24.13 -6.34 19.01
C LEU A 109 -22.76 -5.65 18.95
N LEU A 110 -21.73 -6.32 18.43
CA LEU A 110 -20.40 -5.72 18.21
C LEU A 110 -20.45 -4.57 17.21
N LEU A 111 -21.18 -4.71 16.10
CA LEU A 111 -21.36 -3.63 15.13
C LEU A 111 -22.09 -2.43 15.73
N LEU A 112 -23.16 -2.65 16.50
CA LEU A 112 -23.90 -1.61 17.22
C LEU A 112 -23.04 -0.91 18.28
N LEU A 113 -22.17 -1.66 18.94
CA LEU A 113 -21.30 -1.16 20.01
C LEU A 113 -19.95 -0.64 19.51
N SER A 114 -19.57 -0.87 18.24
CA SER A 114 -18.23 -0.63 17.65
C SER A 114 -17.64 0.76 17.89
N GLN A 115 -18.46 1.81 18.04
CA GLN A 115 -18.01 3.17 18.36
C GLN A 115 -17.69 3.39 19.86
N SER A 116 -18.00 2.40 20.70
CA SER A 116 -18.02 2.51 22.17
C SER A 116 -17.63 1.21 22.90
N SER A 117 -17.25 0.17 22.16
CA SER A 117 -16.96 -1.16 22.69
C SER A 117 -15.57 -1.15 23.35
N PRO A 118 -15.43 -1.72 24.55
CA PRO A 118 -14.11 -1.96 25.12
C PRO A 118 -13.36 -2.98 24.26
N CYS A 119 -12.08 -2.72 23.99
CA CYS A 119 -11.17 -3.59 23.23
C CYS A 119 -11.23 -5.06 23.70
N ALA A 120 -11.49 -5.29 25.00
CA ALA A 120 -11.57 -6.62 25.60
C ALA A 120 -12.73 -7.52 25.08
N SER A 121 -13.90 -6.97 24.76
CA SER A 121 -15.00 -7.81 24.24
C SER A 121 -14.72 -8.28 22.81
N LEU A 122 -14.03 -7.46 22.03
CA LEU A 122 -13.61 -7.76 20.67
C LEU A 122 -12.43 -8.74 20.65
N SER A 123 -11.44 -8.58 21.54
CA SER A 123 -10.36 -9.58 21.68
C SER A 123 -10.91 -10.93 22.09
N ARG A 124 -11.81 -10.97 23.10
CA ARG A 124 -12.46 -12.21 23.53
C ARG A 124 -13.25 -12.87 22.40
N PHE A 125 -13.92 -12.08 21.56
CA PHE A 125 -14.60 -12.60 20.38
C PHE A 125 -13.62 -13.24 19.40
N TYR A 126 -12.47 -12.61 19.14
CA TYR A 126 -11.42 -13.19 18.28
C TYR A 126 -10.82 -14.47 18.86
N ASP A 127 -10.54 -14.49 20.17
CA ASP A 127 -10.02 -15.67 20.86
C ASP A 127 -10.98 -16.86 20.71
N ILE A 128 -12.29 -16.61 20.86
CA ILE A 128 -13.31 -17.66 20.69
C ILE A 128 -13.32 -18.17 19.24
N LEU A 129 -13.26 -17.28 18.25
CA LEU A 129 -13.24 -17.68 16.84
C LEU A 129 -11.97 -18.46 16.47
N LEU A 130 -10.80 -18.04 16.94
CA LEU A 130 -9.54 -18.75 16.68
C LEU A 130 -9.50 -20.10 17.41
N ALA A 131 -9.94 -20.14 18.68
CA ALA A 131 -10.04 -21.40 19.42
C ALA A 131 -11.00 -22.39 18.74
N SER A 132 -12.10 -21.89 18.18
CA SER A 132 -13.07 -22.71 17.45
C SER A 132 -12.45 -23.41 16.24
N GLN A 133 -11.49 -22.78 15.54
CA GLN A 133 -10.82 -23.40 14.39
C GLN A 133 -9.98 -24.62 14.78
N ALA A 134 -9.42 -24.62 15.99
CA ALA A 134 -8.58 -25.71 16.47
C ALA A 134 -9.39 -26.84 17.13
N GLN A 135 -10.53 -26.51 17.74
CA GLN A 135 -11.25 -27.44 18.63
C GLN A 135 -12.54 -27.99 18.03
N MET A 136 -13.13 -27.33 17.04
CA MET A 136 -14.38 -27.80 16.45
C MET A 136 -14.15 -28.96 15.49
N SER A 137 -14.90 -30.04 15.72
CA SER A 137 -15.00 -31.16 14.79
C SER A 137 -16.45 -31.54 14.52
N VAL A 138 -16.73 -31.83 13.26
CA VAL A 138 -18.01 -32.38 12.79
C VAL A 138 -17.71 -33.75 12.20
N ALA A 139 -18.34 -34.80 12.74
CA ALA A 139 -18.08 -36.18 12.30
C ALA A 139 -16.58 -36.57 12.32
N ASN A 140 -15.82 -36.08 13.31
CA ASN A 140 -14.37 -36.23 13.48
C ASN A 140 -13.48 -35.52 12.44
N GLU A 141 -14.05 -34.70 11.55
CA GLU A 141 -13.26 -33.82 10.67
C GLU A 141 -13.18 -32.39 11.25
N PRO A 142 -12.02 -31.73 11.20
CA PRO A 142 -11.88 -30.34 11.66
C PRO A 142 -12.63 -29.41 10.71
N VAL A 143 -13.49 -28.54 11.25
CA VAL A 143 -14.28 -27.58 10.45
C VAL A 143 -14.11 -26.17 11.01
N SER A 144 -13.80 -25.22 10.13
CA SER A 144 -13.69 -23.79 10.49
C SER A 144 -15.07 -23.18 10.80
N TRP A 145 -15.14 -22.27 11.78
CA TRP A 145 -16.35 -21.49 12.06
C TRP A 145 -16.90 -20.79 10.82
N LEU A 146 -16.02 -20.37 9.90
CA LEU A 146 -16.41 -19.68 8.67
C LEU A 146 -17.16 -20.63 7.74
N GLN A 147 -16.71 -21.88 7.64
CA GLN A 147 -17.37 -22.90 6.83
C GLN A 147 -18.75 -23.27 7.39
N ILE A 148 -18.89 -23.40 8.71
CA ILE A 148 -20.18 -23.64 9.38
C ILE A 148 -21.12 -22.44 9.16
N TYR A 149 -20.59 -21.22 9.31
CA TYR A 149 -21.36 -20.01 9.10
C TYR A 149 -21.88 -19.87 7.67
N LEU A 150 -21.01 -20.11 6.68
CA LEU A 150 -21.34 -19.98 5.26
C LEU A 150 -22.25 -21.11 4.75
N THR A 151 -22.24 -22.29 5.38
CA THR A 151 -23.12 -23.42 5.04
C THR A 151 -24.50 -23.38 5.70
N SER A 152 -24.76 -22.40 6.58
CA SER A 152 -26.05 -22.26 7.28
C SER A 152 -27.25 -22.03 6.34
N ASN A 153 -28.49 -22.24 6.79
CA ASN A 153 -29.69 -22.00 5.97
C ASN A 153 -30.00 -20.51 5.70
N MET A 154 -29.11 -19.59 6.06
CA MET A 154 -29.29 -18.17 5.79
C MET A 154 -29.16 -17.84 4.29
N ASP A 155 -29.80 -16.75 3.87
CA ASP A 155 -29.66 -16.22 2.53
C ASP A 155 -28.18 -15.88 2.22
N SER A 156 -27.70 -16.28 1.03
CA SER A 156 -26.30 -16.15 0.60
C SER A 156 -25.83 -14.69 0.59
N ALA A 157 -26.71 -13.76 0.19
CA ALA A 157 -26.40 -12.33 0.19
C ALA A 157 -26.20 -11.80 1.62
N THR A 158 -27.03 -12.25 2.57
CA THR A 158 -26.92 -11.87 3.99
C THR A 158 -25.61 -12.38 4.60
N LYS A 159 -25.22 -13.62 4.29
CA LYS A 159 -23.95 -14.19 4.78
C LYS A 159 -22.75 -13.40 4.30
N SER A 160 -22.69 -13.14 2.99
CA SER A 160 -21.61 -12.37 2.34
C SER A 160 -21.50 -10.95 2.89
N TRP A 161 -22.63 -10.28 3.14
CA TRP A 161 -22.61 -8.93 3.73
C TRP A 161 -22.08 -8.92 5.16
N LEU A 162 -22.50 -9.89 5.97
CA LEU A 162 -22.06 -9.97 7.35
C LEU A 162 -20.58 -10.35 7.47
N THR A 163 -20.05 -11.21 6.58
CA THR A 163 -18.61 -11.49 6.53
C THR A 163 -17.82 -10.24 6.12
N VAL A 164 -18.30 -9.52 5.11
CA VAL A 164 -17.72 -8.23 4.69
C VAL A 164 -17.72 -7.21 5.83
N LEU A 165 -18.85 -7.05 6.54
CA LEU A 165 -18.95 -6.12 7.65
C LEU A 165 -18.06 -6.51 8.83
N LEU A 166 -17.95 -7.80 9.13
CA LEU A 166 -17.03 -8.32 10.14
C LEU A 166 -15.60 -7.98 9.77
N ALA A 167 -15.20 -8.21 8.52
CA ALA A 167 -13.86 -7.91 8.06
C ALA A 167 -13.59 -6.39 8.06
N GLU A 168 -14.45 -5.58 7.41
CA GLU A 168 -14.25 -4.13 7.27
C GLU A 168 -14.35 -3.36 8.60
N ARG A 169 -15.35 -3.67 9.44
CA ARG A 169 -15.65 -2.85 10.62
C ARG A 169 -14.98 -3.33 11.88
N LEU A 170 -14.67 -4.61 11.98
CA LEU A 170 -14.08 -5.19 13.18
C LEU A 170 -12.61 -5.53 12.92
N ILE A 171 -12.32 -6.38 11.94
CA ILE A 171 -10.96 -6.92 11.74
C ILE A 171 -10.00 -5.85 11.19
N LEU A 172 -10.32 -5.22 10.07
CA LEU A 172 -9.44 -4.26 9.38
C LEU A 172 -9.17 -2.99 10.19
N LYS A 173 -10.02 -2.69 11.18
CA LYS A 173 -9.84 -1.57 12.10
C LYS A 173 -9.08 -1.93 13.38
N SER A 174 -8.94 -3.21 13.66
CA SER A 174 -8.18 -3.69 14.81
C SER A 174 -6.72 -3.88 14.41
N SER A 175 -5.80 -3.45 15.27
CA SER A 175 -4.36 -3.67 15.09
C SER A 175 -3.88 -4.90 15.85
N SER A 176 -4.75 -5.88 16.16
CA SER A 176 -4.37 -7.01 17.02
C SER A 176 -3.86 -8.20 16.21
N HIS A 177 -2.99 -9.02 16.78
CA HIS A 177 -2.45 -10.21 16.09
C HIS A 177 -3.55 -11.19 15.67
N GLU A 178 -4.56 -11.36 16.52
CA GLU A 178 -5.70 -12.24 16.25
C GLU A 178 -6.48 -11.79 15.00
N SER A 179 -6.47 -10.48 14.70
CA SER A 179 -7.17 -9.92 13.54
C SER A 179 -6.57 -10.40 12.21
N ILE A 180 -5.23 -10.50 12.12
CA ILE A 180 -4.57 -11.02 10.91
C ILE A 180 -4.82 -12.51 10.72
N LEU A 181 -4.82 -13.30 11.79
CA LEU A 181 -5.12 -14.73 11.69
C LEU A 181 -6.56 -14.98 11.20
N LEU A 182 -7.51 -14.17 11.68
CA LEU A 182 -8.88 -14.22 11.20
C LEU A 182 -8.98 -13.75 9.75
N LEU A 183 -8.23 -12.72 9.36
CA LEU A 183 -8.16 -12.23 8.00
C LEU A 183 -7.60 -13.30 7.05
N HIS A 184 -6.53 -13.97 7.46
CA HIS A 184 -5.98 -15.13 6.75
C HIS A 184 -7.04 -16.19 6.52
N THR A 185 -7.81 -16.55 7.55
CA THR A 185 -8.94 -17.48 7.40
C THR A 185 -9.97 -16.99 6.38
N ILE A 186 -10.36 -15.72 6.44
CA ILE A 186 -11.37 -15.14 5.53
C ILE A 186 -10.87 -15.14 4.08
N THR A 187 -9.57 -15.01 3.86
CA THR A 187 -8.95 -15.03 2.52
C THR A 187 -8.70 -16.43 1.97
N GLN A 188 -8.84 -17.50 2.76
CA GLN A 188 -8.69 -18.86 2.25
C GLN A 188 -9.97 -19.33 1.51
N PRO A 189 -9.87 -19.76 0.24
CA PRO A 189 -11.03 -20.18 -0.55
C PRO A 189 -11.65 -21.49 -0.04
N SER A 190 -10.88 -22.34 0.65
CA SER A 190 -11.30 -23.65 1.14
C SER A 190 -12.46 -23.59 2.14
N HIS A 191 -12.67 -22.44 2.78
CA HIS A 191 -13.75 -22.24 3.75
C HIS A 191 -15.07 -21.81 3.12
N TYR A 192 -15.11 -21.54 1.82
CA TYR A 192 -16.30 -21.09 1.13
C TYR A 192 -17.02 -22.26 0.46
N PRO A 193 -18.36 -22.32 0.54
CA PRO A 193 -19.13 -23.41 -0.06
C PRO A 193 -19.07 -23.37 -1.60
N ASP A 194 -18.91 -22.18 -2.18
CA ASP A 194 -18.86 -21.96 -3.61
C ASP A 194 -17.95 -20.78 -3.98
N ARG A 195 -17.37 -20.83 -5.18
CA ARG A 195 -16.45 -19.81 -5.68
C ARG A 195 -17.14 -18.44 -5.84
N SER A 196 -18.44 -18.39 -6.11
CA SER A 196 -19.14 -17.12 -6.35
C SER A 196 -19.27 -16.29 -5.06
N THR A 197 -19.57 -16.94 -3.93
CA THR A 197 -19.57 -16.32 -2.60
C THR A 197 -18.18 -15.80 -2.23
N TYR A 198 -17.13 -16.59 -2.45
CA TYR A 198 -15.75 -16.15 -2.21
C TYR A 198 -15.41 -14.89 -3.01
N LEU A 199 -15.67 -14.89 -4.32
CA LEU A 199 -15.40 -13.75 -5.20
C LEU A 199 -16.21 -12.51 -4.79
N SER A 200 -17.48 -12.66 -4.41
CA SER A 200 -18.32 -11.55 -3.94
C SER A 200 -17.78 -10.91 -2.66
N VAL A 201 -17.33 -11.71 -1.68
CA VAL A 201 -16.72 -11.19 -0.45
C VAL A 201 -15.38 -10.53 -0.74
N MET A 202 -14.48 -11.19 -1.47
CA MET A 202 -13.15 -10.65 -1.78
C MET A 202 -13.22 -9.37 -2.61
N THR A 203 -14.07 -9.32 -3.63
CA THR A 203 -14.25 -8.11 -4.45
C THR A 203 -14.67 -6.93 -3.59
N HIS A 204 -15.57 -7.12 -2.63
CA HIS A 204 -15.97 -6.04 -1.73
C HIS A 204 -14.83 -5.60 -0.80
N LEU A 205 -14.11 -6.55 -0.21
CA LEU A 205 -13.00 -6.24 0.70
C LEU A 205 -11.85 -5.52 -0.01
N LEU A 206 -11.56 -5.89 -1.25
CA LEU A 206 -10.50 -5.28 -2.05
C LEU A 206 -10.90 -3.90 -2.61
N THR A 207 -12.15 -3.75 -3.10
CA THR A 207 -12.60 -2.49 -3.72
C THR A 207 -13.05 -1.44 -2.71
N LYS A 208 -13.77 -1.84 -1.65
CA LYS A 208 -14.35 -0.93 -0.65
C LYS A 208 -13.67 -1.03 0.71
N GLY A 209 -13.24 -2.22 1.09
CA GLY A 209 -12.67 -2.50 2.41
C GLY A 209 -11.21 -2.07 2.60
N GLN A 210 -10.52 -1.63 1.55
CA GLN A 210 -9.08 -1.28 1.61
C GLN A 210 -8.24 -2.39 2.26
N LEU A 211 -8.56 -3.65 1.95
CA LEU A 211 -7.94 -4.84 2.53
C LEU A 211 -6.40 -4.76 2.48
N LEU A 212 -5.83 -4.51 1.30
CA LEU A 212 -4.37 -4.47 1.09
C LEU A 212 -3.71 -3.33 1.87
N ALA A 213 -4.31 -2.15 1.93
CA ALA A 213 -3.77 -1.03 2.70
C ALA A 213 -3.77 -1.32 4.22
N SER A 214 -4.80 -2.02 4.71
CA SER A 214 -4.88 -2.40 6.12
C SER A 214 -3.87 -3.49 6.47
N VAL A 215 -3.69 -4.47 5.58
CA VAL A 215 -2.67 -5.52 5.71
C VAL A 215 -1.26 -4.92 5.67
N ALA A 216 -1.00 -3.96 4.77
CA ALA A 216 0.24 -3.21 4.71
C ALA A 216 0.52 -2.44 6.00
N LEU A 217 -0.49 -1.74 6.53
CA LEU A 217 -0.38 -1.00 7.79
C LEU A 217 -0.06 -1.94 8.95
N TYR A 218 -0.71 -3.09 9.02
CA TYR A 218 -0.37 -4.09 10.03
C TYR A 218 1.08 -4.56 9.90
N ALA A 219 1.52 -4.90 8.69
CA ALA A 219 2.89 -5.36 8.47
C ALA A 219 3.91 -4.30 8.91
N ARG A 220 3.62 -3.00 8.71
CA ARG A 220 4.44 -1.90 9.21
C ARG A 220 4.47 -1.80 10.75
N LEU A 221 3.41 -2.23 11.43
CA LEU A 221 3.32 -2.21 12.90
C LEU A 221 3.92 -3.47 13.55
N TYR A 222 3.90 -4.61 12.87
CA TYR A 222 4.25 -5.92 13.43
C TYR A 222 5.23 -6.68 12.53
N SER A 223 6.52 -6.54 12.82
CA SER A 223 7.60 -7.18 12.04
C SER A 223 7.67 -8.71 12.15
N HIS A 224 7.03 -9.30 13.16
CA HIS A 224 7.14 -10.73 13.45
C HIS A 224 6.20 -11.63 12.62
N ASP A 225 5.18 -11.06 11.97
CA ASP A 225 4.13 -11.84 11.28
C ASP A 225 4.12 -11.66 9.76
N HIS A 226 5.24 -11.21 9.19
CA HIS A 226 5.34 -10.98 7.74
C HIS A 226 5.01 -12.23 6.90
N GLY A 227 5.25 -13.43 7.44
CA GLY A 227 4.85 -14.68 6.78
C GLY A 227 3.34 -14.78 6.54
N VAL A 228 2.52 -14.49 7.56
CA VAL A 228 1.06 -14.56 7.45
C VAL A 228 0.53 -13.51 6.47
N VAL A 229 1.14 -12.33 6.45
CA VAL A 229 0.82 -11.27 5.48
C VAL A 229 1.08 -11.75 4.05
N LEU A 230 2.21 -12.41 3.79
CA LEU A 230 2.54 -12.92 2.47
C LEU A 230 1.66 -14.11 2.07
N ASP A 231 1.27 -14.96 3.02
CA ASP A 231 0.32 -16.04 2.77
C ASP A 231 -1.06 -15.50 2.35
N VAL A 232 -1.55 -14.46 3.04
CA VAL A 232 -2.76 -13.73 2.65
C VAL A 232 -2.66 -13.22 1.21
N VAL A 233 -1.56 -12.54 0.88
CA VAL A 233 -1.35 -11.96 -0.46
C VAL A 233 -1.23 -13.03 -1.53
N SER A 234 -0.48 -14.09 -1.26
CA SER A 234 -0.35 -15.26 -2.13
C SER A 234 -1.71 -15.92 -2.39
N SER A 235 -2.51 -16.15 -1.35
CA SER A 235 -3.86 -16.70 -1.47
C SER A 235 -4.78 -15.77 -2.29
N LEU A 236 -4.67 -14.45 -2.14
CA LEU A 236 -5.45 -13.52 -2.95
C LEU A 236 -5.06 -13.57 -4.44
N LEU A 237 -3.76 -13.56 -4.75
CA LEU A 237 -3.27 -13.55 -6.13
C LEU A 237 -3.58 -14.86 -6.86
N THR A 238 -3.40 -16.01 -6.20
CA THR A 238 -3.63 -17.34 -6.80
C THR A 238 -5.13 -17.63 -7.02
N ASN A 239 -6.01 -17.21 -6.13
CA ASN A 239 -7.43 -17.60 -6.17
C ASN A 239 -8.31 -16.65 -6.98
N LEU A 240 -7.81 -15.46 -7.30
CA LEU A 240 -8.50 -14.49 -8.15
C LEU A 240 -8.12 -14.64 -9.65
N ASP A 241 -7.33 -15.67 -10.01
CA ASP A 241 -6.89 -16.02 -11.36
C ASP A 241 -7.98 -16.64 -12.25
N SER A 242 -9.04 -15.89 -12.56
CA SER A 242 -9.81 -16.16 -13.79
C SER A 242 -9.43 -15.14 -14.86
N PRO A 243 -8.63 -15.52 -15.88
CA PRO A 243 -8.36 -14.64 -17.01
C PRO A 243 -9.67 -14.39 -17.76
N GLY A 244 -10.11 -13.12 -17.80
CA GLY A 244 -11.15 -12.66 -18.74
C GLY A 244 -12.57 -12.44 -18.21
N GLN A 245 -12.84 -12.53 -16.91
CA GLN A 245 -14.13 -12.06 -16.36
C GLN A 245 -13.94 -10.76 -15.59
N SER A 246 -14.44 -9.65 -16.14
CA SER A 246 -14.81 -8.52 -15.30
C SER A 246 -15.80 -9.05 -14.27
N LEU A 247 -15.43 -9.00 -12.99
CA LEU A 247 -16.36 -9.29 -11.90
C LEU A 247 -17.33 -8.11 -11.77
N ASP A 248 -18.21 -7.95 -12.77
CA ASP A 248 -19.45 -7.18 -12.65
C ASP A 248 -20.43 -7.97 -11.78
N LEU A 249 -20.00 -8.27 -10.55
CA LEU A 249 -20.91 -8.74 -9.53
C LEU A 249 -21.61 -7.50 -9.00
N PRO A 250 -22.96 -7.41 -9.08
CA PRO A 250 -23.68 -6.33 -8.45
C PRO A 250 -23.29 -6.32 -6.97
N PRO A 251 -23.08 -5.13 -6.37
CA PRO A 251 -22.86 -5.05 -4.93
C PRO A 251 -23.97 -5.85 -4.25
N PRO A 252 -23.65 -6.66 -3.23
CA PRO A 252 -24.69 -7.46 -2.59
C PRO A 252 -25.80 -6.50 -2.16
N ALA A 253 -27.06 -6.81 -2.47
CA ALA A 253 -28.14 -5.86 -2.27
C ALA A 253 -28.17 -5.43 -0.80
N PRO A 254 -28.27 -4.12 -0.48
CA PRO A 254 -28.35 -3.68 0.91
C PRO A 254 -29.55 -4.38 1.56
N LEU A 255 -29.36 -4.87 2.79
CA LEU A 255 -30.43 -5.47 3.59
C LEU A 255 -31.66 -4.56 3.53
N SER A 256 -32.69 -4.99 2.80
CA SER A 256 -33.98 -4.32 2.77
C SER A 256 -34.63 -4.57 4.12
N PHE A 257 -34.28 -3.76 5.11
CA PHE A 257 -35.10 -3.59 6.30
C PHE A 257 -36.42 -3.00 5.80
N GLN A 258 -37.45 -3.84 5.67
CA GLN A 258 -38.82 -3.38 5.66
C GLN A 258 -39.07 -2.68 7.01
N GLN A 259 -38.75 -1.39 7.07
CA GLN A 259 -39.29 -0.50 8.08
C GLN A 259 -40.79 -0.41 7.81
N GLN A 260 -41.56 -1.20 8.55
CA GLN A 260 -42.97 -0.86 8.78
C GLN A 260 -42.98 0.45 9.58
N THR A 261 -43.03 1.58 8.87
CA THR A 261 -43.29 2.88 9.49
C THR A 261 -44.77 2.98 9.87
N PRO A 262 -45.13 3.36 11.10
CA PRO A 262 -46.50 3.79 11.39
C PRO A 262 -46.81 5.12 10.69
N PRO A 263 -48.09 5.43 10.41
CA PRO A 263 -48.47 6.58 9.61
C PRO A 263 -48.31 7.87 10.43
N VAL A 264 -47.43 8.77 10.01
CA VAL A 264 -47.39 10.16 10.50
C VAL A 264 -47.36 11.10 9.30
N ALA A 265 -48.32 12.03 9.32
CA ALA A 265 -48.59 13.06 8.31
C ALA A 265 -47.39 14.03 8.10
N PRO A 266 -47.31 14.70 6.93
CA PRO A 266 -46.10 15.39 6.50
C PRO A 266 -46.02 16.79 7.13
N LEU A 267 -44.91 17.08 7.80
CA LEU A 267 -44.50 18.44 8.12
C LEU A 267 -43.26 18.74 7.28
N ALA A 268 -43.45 19.63 6.31
CA ALA A 268 -42.44 20.11 5.38
C ALA A 268 -41.19 20.60 6.12
N SER A 269 -40.01 20.11 5.70
CA SER A 269 -38.72 20.65 6.12
C SER A 269 -38.15 21.53 4.99
N PRO A 270 -37.56 22.70 5.30
CA PRO A 270 -36.88 23.54 4.33
C PRO A 270 -35.39 23.20 4.34
N PHE A 271 -35.02 22.05 3.79
CA PHE A 271 -33.63 21.74 3.49
C PHE A 271 -33.55 21.14 2.08
N SER A 272 -33.38 22.03 1.11
CA SER A 272 -32.93 21.68 -0.24
C SER A 272 -31.47 21.24 -0.13
N TRP A 273 -31.23 19.93 -0.25
CA TRP A 273 -29.92 19.46 -0.67
C TRP A 273 -29.83 19.64 -2.19
N ALA A 274 -28.99 20.57 -2.61
CA ALA A 274 -28.56 20.64 -4.01
C ALA A 274 -27.83 19.34 -4.36
N PRO A 275 -28.07 18.74 -5.55
CA PRO A 275 -27.33 17.56 -5.97
C PRO A 275 -25.87 17.97 -6.22
N ILE A 276 -24.95 17.43 -5.42
CA ILE A 276 -23.52 17.46 -5.71
C ILE A 276 -23.31 16.51 -6.89
N THR A 277 -23.35 17.05 -8.11
CA THR A 277 -22.87 16.35 -9.31
C THR A 277 -21.34 16.39 -9.32
N SER A 278 -20.73 15.57 -8.46
CA SER A 278 -19.41 15.02 -8.78
C SER A 278 -19.65 13.83 -9.71
N PRO A 279 -18.93 13.68 -10.82
CA PRO A 279 -18.93 12.40 -11.52
C PRO A 279 -18.50 11.34 -10.51
N ALA A 280 -19.33 10.31 -10.31
CA ALA A 280 -18.93 9.15 -9.55
C ALA A 280 -17.66 8.58 -10.22
N PRO A 281 -16.57 8.30 -9.48
CA PRO A 281 -15.47 7.54 -10.06
C PRO A 281 -16.06 6.25 -10.61
N ALA A 282 -15.67 5.87 -11.84
CA ALA A 282 -16.11 4.64 -12.47
C ALA A 282 -15.97 3.47 -11.48
N PRO A 283 -16.86 2.46 -11.52
CA PRO A 283 -16.72 1.30 -10.65
C PRO A 283 -15.31 0.74 -10.85
N THR A 284 -14.53 0.67 -9.76
CA THR A 284 -13.21 0.06 -9.79
C THR A 284 -13.41 -1.41 -10.08
N VAL A 285 -13.39 -1.78 -11.36
CA VAL A 285 -13.41 -3.18 -11.78
C VAL A 285 -12.17 -3.83 -11.18
N LEU A 286 -12.38 -4.85 -10.36
CA LEU A 286 -11.29 -5.63 -9.79
C LEU A 286 -10.61 -6.40 -10.93
N SER A 287 -9.59 -5.80 -11.53
CA SER A 287 -8.74 -6.46 -12.52
C SER A 287 -7.51 -7.05 -11.85
N ARG A 288 -6.97 -8.12 -12.43
CA ARG A 288 -5.71 -8.72 -11.98
C ARG A 288 -4.57 -7.70 -11.97
N ALA A 289 -4.49 -6.87 -13.01
CA ALA A 289 -3.50 -5.80 -13.13
C ALA A 289 -3.61 -4.80 -11.96
N TYR A 290 -4.83 -4.40 -11.58
CA TYR A 290 -5.05 -3.51 -10.45
C TYR A 290 -4.60 -4.15 -9.12
N LEU A 291 -4.88 -5.45 -8.94
CA LEU A 291 -4.45 -6.18 -7.74
C LEU A 291 -2.93 -6.31 -7.64
N LEU A 292 -2.27 -6.69 -8.73
CA LEU A 292 -0.81 -6.74 -8.79
C LEU A 292 -0.18 -5.40 -8.48
N GLN A 293 -0.71 -4.32 -9.08
CA GLN A 293 -0.24 -2.97 -8.83
C GLN A 293 -0.38 -2.59 -7.35
N ARG A 294 -1.52 -2.92 -6.72
CA ARG A 294 -1.74 -2.67 -5.28
C ARG A 294 -0.84 -3.53 -4.40
N CYS A 295 -0.65 -4.80 -4.71
CA CYS A 295 0.30 -5.65 -3.99
C CYS A 295 1.74 -5.10 -4.09
N ALA A 296 2.15 -4.67 -5.28
CA ALA A 296 3.46 -4.09 -5.49
C ALA A 296 3.65 -2.79 -4.70
N MET A 297 2.67 -1.88 -4.72
CA MET A 297 2.83 -0.56 -4.13
C MET A 297 2.49 -0.49 -2.64
N ASP A 298 1.55 -1.30 -2.16
CA ASP A 298 1.12 -1.26 -0.76
C ASP A 298 1.86 -2.30 0.10
N ILE A 299 2.17 -3.49 -0.44
CA ILE A 299 2.78 -4.60 0.33
C ILE A 299 4.31 -4.66 0.15
N LEU A 300 4.82 -4.63 -1.09
CA LEU A 300 6.26 -4.73 -1.34
C LEU A 300 7.04 -3.47 -0.92
N THR A 301 6.36 -2.40 -0.55
CA THR A 301 6.96 -1.20 0.05
C THR A 301 7.10 -1.29 1.56
N VAL A 302 6.53 -2.31 2.21
CA VAL A 302 6.68 -2.52 3.65
C VAL A 302 8.14 -2.89 3.98
N PRO A 303 8.80 -2.16 4.90
CA PRO A 303 10.16 -2.47 5.31
C PRO A 303 10.30 -3.92 5.81
N GLY A 304 11.20 -4.69 5.20
CA GLY A 304 11.61 -6.00 5.71
C GLY A 304 10.56 -7.11 5.55
N ILE A 305 9.51 -6.89 4.74
CA ILE A 305 8.47 -7.90 4.49
C ILE A 305 9.06 -9.24 4.03
N ILE A 306 10.19 -9.20 3.33
CA ILE A 306 10.82 -10.36 2.70
C ILE A 306 11.87 -11.01 3.61
N SER A 307 12.57 -10.22 4.40
CA SER A 307 13.61 -10.69 5.33
C SER A 307 13.08 -11.68 6.38
N TYR A 308 11.78 -11.59 6.70
CA TYR A 308 11.13 -12.44 7.70
C TYR A 308 10.12 -13.44 7.10
N ALA A 309 10.06 -13.53 5.77
CA ALA A 309 9.14 -14.39 5.07
C ALA A 309 9.59 -15.86 5.10
N GLN A 310 8.63 -16.79 5.19
CA GLN A 310 8.92 -18.20 4.96
C GLN A 310 9.11 -18.46 3.47
N LEU A 311 10.05 -19.35 3.13
CA LEU A 311 10.42 -19.67 1.75
C LEU A 311 9.21 -20.16 0.91
N VAL A 312 8.25 -20.86 1.55
CA VAL A 312 7.05 -21.41 0.90
C VAL A 312 6.12 -20.30 0.42
N SER A 313 5.89 -19.28 1.24
CA SER A 313 5.06 -18.11 0.90
C SER A 313 5.63 -17.34 -0.27
N LEU A 314 6.97 -17.25 -0.37
CA LEU A 314 7.66 -16.55 -1.45
C LEU A 314 7.58 -17.29 -2.80
N GLN A 315 7.54 -18.62 -2.81
CA GLN A 315 7.46 -19.41 -4.04
C GLN A 315 6.11 -19.27 -4.76
N ASN A 316 5.05 -18.97 -4.03
CA ASN A 316 3.71 -18.85 -4.58
C ASN A 316 3.39 -17.45 -5.15
N LEU A 317 4.29 -16.47 -4.99
CA LEU A 317 4.10 -15.13 -5.53
C LEU A 317 4.35 -15.11 -7.06
N PRO A 318 3.47 -14.50 -7.87
CA PRO A 318 3.65 -14.36 -9.31
C PRO A 318 4.69 -13.28 -9.61
N PHE A 319 5.96 -13.57 -9.34
CA PHE A 319 7.07 -12.61 -9.38
C PHE A 319 7.17 -11.89 -10.73
N GLY A 320 7.03 -12.61 -11.85
CA GLY A 320 7.08 -12.01 -13.18
C GLY A 320 5.99 -10.97 -13.44
N GLU A 321 4.76 -11.25 -12.99
CA GLU A 321 3.65 -10.32 -13.15
C GLU A 321 3.75 -9.11 -12.21
N LEU A 322 4.33 -9.31 -11.02
CA LEU A 322 4.63 -8.22 -10.09
C LEU A 322 5.67 -7.26 -10.68
N LEU A 323 6.72 -7.77 -11.33
CA LEU A 323 7.70 -6.94 -12.04
C LEU A 323 7.03 -6.13 -13.17
N GLY A 324 6.18 -6.78 -13.97
CA GLY A 324 5.40 -6.10 -15.01
C GLY A 324 4.53 -4.98 -14.45
N ALA A 325 3.80 -5.23 -13.35
CA ALA A 325 2.94 -4.23 -12.72
C ALA A 325 3.74 -3.03 -12.15
N ILE A 326 4.97 -3.26 -11.65
CA ILE A 326 5.85 -2.19 -11.21
C ILE A 326 6.31 -1.34 -12.40
N LEU A 327 6.74 -1.98 -13.49
CA LEU A 327 7.17 -1.27 -14.71
C LEU A 327 6.03 -0.45 -15.30
N ASP A 328 4.85 -1.05 -15.49
CA ASP A 328 3.65 -0.38 -15.99
C ASP A 328 3.30 0.83 -15.11
N TYR A 329 3.39 0.68 -13.80
CA TYR A 329 3.13 1.77 -12.87
C TYR A 329 4.09 2.94 -13.08
N PHE A 330 5.41 2.69 -13.10
CA PHE A 330 6.39 3.77 -13.25
C PHE A 330 6.42 4.38 -14.65
N GLN A 331 6.00 3.64 -15.69
CA GLN A 331 5.88 4.15 -17.06
C GLN A 331 4.64 5.04 -17.24
N HIS A 332 3.50 4.67 -16.64
CA HIS A 332 2.23 5.37 -16.82
C HIS A 332 1.90 6.39 -15.72
N THR A 333 2.70 6.48 -14.65
CA THR A 333 2.49 7.50 -13.62
C THR A 333 2.86 8.89 -14.16
N PRO A 334 1.92 9.86 -14.15
CA PRO A 334 2.20 11.20 -14.64
C PRO A 334 3.31 11.86 -13.81
N ARG A 335 4.26 12.52 -14.51
CA ARG A 335 5.36 13.28 -13.90
C ARG A 335 4.77 14.33 -12.93
N GLY A 336 4.82 14.08 -11.62
CA GLY A 336 4.30 14.99 -10.60
C GLY A 336 3.59 14.32 -9.41
N GLN A 337 3.23 13.03 -9.50
CA GLN A 337 2.73 12.31 -8.32
C GLN A 337 3.93 11.89 -7.46
N ALA A 338 4.11 12.56 -6.31
CA ALA A 338 5.18 12.27 -5.38
C ALA A 338 4.92 10.92 -4.69
N PHE A 339 5.68 9.90 -5.10
CA PHE A 339 5.78 8.66 -4.35
C PHE A 339 6.70 8.90 -3.16
N ALA A 340 6.44 8.29 -2.00
CA ALA A 340 7.29 8.50 -0.84
C ALA A 340 8.68 7.91 -1.12
N ASP A 341 9.70 8.74 -0.95
CA ASP A 341 11.11 8.39 -1.13
C ASP A 341 11.51 7.09 -0.41
N GLU A 342 10.97 6.87 0.79
CA GLU A 342 11.20 5.68 1.61
C GLU A 342 10.55 4.42 1.00
N ASP A 343 9.37 4.54 0.40
CA ASP A 343 8.69 3.40 -0.22
C ASP A 343 9.49 2.89 -1.45
N ILE A 344 10.15 3.77 -2.22
CA ILE A 344 11.05 3.38 -3.33
C ILE A 344 12.26 2.62 -2.80
N ALA A 345 12.86 3.11 -1.71
CA ALA A 345 14.00 2.45 -1.08
C ALA A 345 13.62 1.05 -0.57
N CYS A 346 12.48 0.93 0.11
CA CYS A 346 11.96 -0.36 0.57
C CYS A 346 11.66 -1.31 -0.58
N LEU A 347 11.06 -0.81 -1.67
CA LEU A 347 10.77 -1.62 -2.84
C LEU A 347 12.07 -2.14 -3.49
N TRP A 348 13.10 -1.29 -3.58
CA TRP A 348 14.43 -1.69 -4.06
C TRP A 348 15.06 -2.78 -3.18
N ILE A 349 15.03 -2.62 -1.85
CA ILE A 349 15.55 -3.61 -0.89
C ILE A 349 14.80 -4.94 -1.06
N ASN A 350 13.47 -4.91 -1.07
CA ASN A 350 12.66 -6.11 -1.13
C ASN A 350 12.85 -6.86 -2.47
N ILE A 351 12.89 -6.16 -3.61
CA ILE A 351 13.11 -6.79 -4.93
C ILE A 351 14.51 -7.38 -5.07
N THR A 352 15.53 -6.72 -4.51
CA THR A 352 16.90 -7.28 -4.48
C THR A 352 17.00 -8.49 -3.56
N MET A 353 16.34 -8.48 -2.40
CA MET A 353 16.28 -9.63 -1.50
C MET A 353 15.53 -10.82 -2.12
N LEU A 354 14.41 -10.59 -2.81
CA LEU A 354 13.66 -11.66 -3.50
C LEU A 354 14.52 -12.45 -4.47
N SER A 355 15.38 -11.78 -5.23
CA SER A 355 16.23 -12.46 -6.20
C SER A 355 17.34 -13.28 -5.53
N GLN A 356 17.78 -12.91 -4.34
CA GLN A 356 18.82 -13.63 -3.58
C GLN A 356 18.32 -14.97 -3.02
N HIS A 357 17.02 -15.14 -2.80
CA HIS A 357 16.46 -16.40 -2.32
C HIS A 357 16.54 -17.48 -3.42
N ALA A 358 17.43 -18.45 -3.22
CA ALA A 358 17.84 -19.48 -4.17
C ALA A 358 16.71 -20.36 -4.77
N SER A 359 15.51 -20.37 -4.19
CA SER A 359 14.36 -21.13 -4.71
C SER A 359 13.57 -20.41 -5.79
N LEU A 360 13.71 -19.08 -5.91
CA LEU A 360 13.19 -18.32 -7.06
C LEU A 360 14.31 -18.26 -8.09
N HIS A 361 14.62 -19.39 -8.73
CA HIS A 361 15.45 -19.37 -9.93
C HIS A 361 14.79 -18.39 -10.90
N LEU A 362 15.39 -17.21 -11.08
CA LEU A 362 15.00 -16.25 -12.09
C LEU A 362 15.02 -17.00 -13.41
N GLN A 363 13.84 -17.39 -13.88
CA GLN A 363 13.67 -17.98 -15.20
C GLN A 363 14.27 -17.00 -16.21
N GLN A 364 14.88 -17.50 -17.28
CA GLN A 364 15.54 -16.65 -18.27
C GLN A 364 14.59 -15.59 -18.85
N SER A 365 13.29 -15.90 -18.92
CA SER A 365 12.22 -14.98 -19.32
C SER A 365 12.02 -13.78 -18.38
N LEU A 366 12.38 -13.90 -17.11
CA LEU A 366 12.15 -12.88 -16.08
C LEU A 366 13.36 -11.98 -15.83
N LEU A 367 14.52 -12.32 -16.39
CA LEU A 367 15.76 -11.56 -16.21
C LEU A 367 15.67 -10.14 -16.76
N ILE A 368 15.15 -9.96 -17.97
CA ILE A 368 15.02 -8.63 -18.60
C ILE A 368 14.05 -7.74 -17.79
N PRO A 369 12.80 -8.16 -17.48
CA PRO A 369 11.90 -7.39 -16.63
C PRO A 369 12.51 -7.05 -15.26
N TYR A 370 13.27 -7.97 -14.68
CA TYR A 370 13.93 -7.75 -13.40
C TYR A 370 14.99 -6.66 -13.47
N LEU A 371 15.88 -6.71 -14.46
CA LEU A 371 16.93 -5.70 -14.68
C LEU A 371 16.33 -4.33 -14.96
N GLN A 372 15.30 -4.25 -15.80
CA GLN A 372 14.58 -3.01 -16.09
C GLN A 372 13.90 -2.43 -14.84
N THR A 373 13.34 -3.30 -13.98
CA THR A 373 12.73 -2.87 -12.72
C THR A 373 13.78 -2.28 -11.78
N LEU A 374 14.91 -2.97 -11.60
CA LEU A 374 16.01 -2.45 -10.78
C LEU A 374 16.55 -1.12 -11.29
N GLN A 375 16.75 -1.00 -12.61
CA GLN A 375 17.21 0.22 -13.25
C GLN A 375 16.22 1.38 -13.01
N THR A 376 14.92 1.13 -13.22
CA THR A 376 13.86 2.12 -13.02
C THR A 376 13.84 2.62 -11.58
N LEU A 377 13.94 1.70 -10.62
CA LEU A 377 13.96 2.06 -9.20
C LEU A 377 15.22 2.82 -8.80
N LEU A 378 16.38 2.43 -9.31
CA LEU A 378 17.65 3.13 -9.05
C LEU A 378 17.63 4.57 -9.62
N CYS A 379 17.01 4.77 -10.78
CA CYS A 379 16.80 6.09 -11.36
C CYS A 379 15.88 6.97 -10.50
N LYS A 380 14.89 6.37 -9.82
CA LYS A 380 13.93 7.08 -8.96
C LYS A 380 14.37 7.21 -7.51
N LEU A 381 15.33 6.40 -7.06
CA LEU A 381 15.83 6.41 -5.69
C LEU A 381 16.54 7.75 -5.40
N PRO A 382 16.19 8.46 -4.32
CA PRO A 382 16.83 9.73 -3.98
C PRO A 382 18.31 9.58 -3.63
N VAL A 383 19.11 10.60 -3.99
CA VAL A 383 20.57 10.59 -3.83
C VAL A 383 21.03 10.50 -2.37
N HIS A 384 20.21 10.98 -1.42
CA HIS A 384 20.52 10.91 0.01
C HIS A 384 20.53 9.48 0.59
N TYR A 385 19.96 8.49 -0.11
CA TYR A 385 20.08 7.07 0.24
C TYR A 385 21.35 6.41 -0.31
N LEU A 386 22.02 7.07 -1.26
CA LEU A 386 23.21 6.56 -1.97
C LEU A 386 24.52 7.21 -1.47
N SER A 387 24.40 8.28 -0.68
CA SER A 387 25.54 9.04 -0.17
C SER A 387 26.04 8.46 1.15
N ASP A 388 27.36 8.36 1.32
CA ASP A 388 27.94 7.96 2.61
C ASP A 388 27.60 9.00 3.69
N PRO A 389 27.14 8.57 4.88
CA PRO A 389 26.78 9.49 5.98
C PRO A 389 27.98 10.31 6.49
N THR A 390 29.20 9.99 6.07
CA THR A 390 30.44 10.64 6.46
C THR A 390 30.82 11.83 5.57
N GLN A 391 30.31 11.92 4.33
CA GLN A 391 30.67 13.01 3.41
C GLN A 391 29.88 14.31 3.66
N THR A 392 28.82 14.28 4.46
CA THR A 392 28.02 15.48 4.77
C THR A 392 28.64 16.40 5.81
N LYS A 393 29.81 16.04 6.39
CA LYS A 393 30.49 16.83 7.42
C LYS A 393 31.82 17.47 6.99
N SER A 394 32.36 17.17 5.82
CA SER A 394 33.73 17.61 5.45
C SER A 394 33.82 18.85 4.56
N ASP A 395 32.71 19.32 3.96
CA ASP A 395 32.81 20.30 2.87
C ASP A 395 32.25 21.70 3.23
N LEU A 396 32.00 21.98 4.53
CA LEU A 396 31.47 23.26 4.99
C LEU A 396 32.50 24.20 5.65
N ASP A 397 33.76 23.80 5.81
CA ASP A 397 34.80 24.65 6.38
C ASP A 397 35.88 25.01 5.34
N SER A 398 35.50 25.74 4.29
CA SER A 398 36.45 26.54 3.49
C SER A 398 35.74 27.46 2.51
N SER A 399 35.23 28.61 2.97
CA SER A 399 35.34 29.86 2.23
C SER A 399 35.04 31.05 3.15
N ASP A 400 36.10 31.78 3.48
CA ASP A 400 36.05 33.07 4.16
C ASP A 400 35.47 34.10 3.19
N SER A 401 34.21 34.50 3.38
CA SER A 401 33.54 35.56 2.61
C SER A 401 32.42 36.16 3.45
N GLU A 402 32.75 37.26 4.13
CA GLU A 402 31.81 38.14 4.84
C GLU A 402 30.90 38.86 3.84
N GLU A 403 29.79 38.25 3.41
CA GLU A 403 28.68 38.98 2.76
C GLU A 403 27.30 38.41 3.18
N ASP A 404 26.56 39.30 3.84
CA ASP A 404 25.11 39.40 4.05
C ASP A 404 24.28 38.11 4.31
N ASN A 405 23.82 38.01 5.55
CA ASN A 405 23.02 36.94 6.12
C ASN A 405 21.57 36.98 5.60
N GLN A 406 21.31 36.33 4.46
CA GLN A 406 19.97 35.83 4.12
C GLN A 406 20.00 34.31 4.16
N GLN A 407 19.52 33.74 5.28
CA GLN A 407 19.31 32.30 5.43
C GLN A 407 18.43 31.78 4.29
N PRO A 408 18.90 30.83 3.45
CA PRO A 408 17.97 30.05 2.66
C PRO A 408 17.26 29.08 3.61
N GLU A 409 15.92 29.10 3.60
CA GLU A 409 15.08 28.12 4.28
C GLU A 409 15.57 26.70 3.94
N SER A 410 16.15 26.04 4.94
CA SER A 410 16.55 24.63 4.83
C SER A 410 15.30 23.81 4.57
N ALA A 411 15.17 23.24 3.37
CA ALA A 411 14.19 22.20 3.08
C ALA A 411 14.28 21.11 4.17
N PRO A 412 13.14 20.55 4.63
CA PRO A 412 13.17 19.55 5.68
C PRO A 412 13.99 18.35 5.19
N LEU A 413 15.12 18.10 5.86
CA LEU A 413 15.92 16.88 5.69
C LEU A 413 14.97 15.69 5.87
N SER A 414 14.67 14.98 4.77
CA SER A 414 13.88 13.76 4.79
C SER A 414 14.59 12.75 5.70
N TYR A 415 14.00 12.49 6.87
CA TYR A 415 14.56 11.57 7.86
C TYR A 415 14.34 10.14 7.37
N ALA A 416 15.23 9.65 6.52
CA ALA A 416 15.26 8.25 6.13
C ALA A 416 15.40 7.36 7.37
N SER A 417 14.52 6.37 7.51
CA SER A 417 14.47 5.52 8.69
C SER A 417 15.79 4.76 8.92
N PRO A 418 16.20 4.52 10.18
CA PRO A 418 17.46 3.85 10.49
C PRO A 418 17.57 2.46 9.85
N TRP A 419 16.46 1.71 9.84
CA TRP A 419 16.41 0.37 9.27
C TRP A 419 16.69 0.36 7.76
N VAL A 420 16.08 1.29 7.00
CA VAL A 420 16.30 1.38 5.55
C VAL A 420 17.76 1.70 5.26
N LYS A 421 18.38 2.61 6.01
CA LYS A 421 19.80 2.93 5.86
C LYS A 421 20.70 1.73 6.17
N ASP A 422 20.42 1.01 7.26
CA ASP A 422 21.20 -0.16 7.66
C ASP A 422 21.10 -1.29 6.63
N GLN A 423 19.89 -1.55 6.10
CA GLN A 423 19.67 -2.57 5.08
C GLN A 423 20.30 -2.21 3.73
N LEU A 424 20.19 -0.96 3.32
CA LEU A 424 20.92 -0.46 2.15
C LEU A 424 22.42 -0.68 2.37
N ALA A 425 22.99 -0.22 3.49
CA ALA A 425 24.42 -0.43 3.79
C ALA A 425 24.84 -1.92 3.77
N GLN A 426 23.98 -2.83 4.24
CA GLN A 426 24.21 -4.28 4.16
C GLN A 426 24.19 -4.80 2.72
N LEU A 427 23.20 -4.40 1.90
CA LEU A 427 23.11 -4.78 0.49
C LEU A 427 24.31 -4.24 -0.31
N TYR A 428 24.81 -3.07 0.06
CA TYR A 428 25.95 -2.39 -0.59
C TYR A 428 27.30 -2.68 0.06
N THR A 429 27.37 -3.65 0.99
CA THR A 429 28.66 -4.12 1.47
C THR A 429 29.46 -4.68 0.29
N LYS A 430 30.77 -4.38 0.21
CA LYS A 430 31.63 -4.75 -0.93
C LYS A 430 31.48 -6.20 -1.38
N ALA A 431 31.30 -7.14 -0.44
CA ALA A 431 31.08 -8.55 -0.74
C ALA A 431 29.72 -8.85 -1.40
N ASN A 432 28.63 -8.28 -0.87
CA ASN A 432 27.28 -8.47 -1.38
C ASN A 432 27.11 -7.80 -2.75
N PHE A 433 27.60 -6.56 -2.88
CA PHE A 433 27.61 -5.84 -4.14
C PHE A 433 28.40 -6.61 -5.21
N LYS A 434 29.62 -7.07 -4.89
CA LYS A 434 30.40 -7.94 -5.78
C LYS A 434 29.63 -9.19 -6.16
N SER A 435 29.05 -9.92 -5.22
CA SER A 435 28.27 -11.15 -5.51
C SER A 435 27.09 -10.90 -6.45
N LEU A 436 26.42 -9.75 -6.30
CA LEU A 436 25.31 -9.34 -7.13
C LEU A 436 25.77 -8.97 -8.55
N LEU A 437 26.87 -8.23 -8.68
CA LEU A 437 27.49 -7.91 -9.97
C LEU A 437 27.92 -9.18 -10.72
N LEU A 438 28.66 -10.06 -10.03
CA LEU A 438 29.14 -11.32 -10.61
C LEU A 438 27.99 -12.18 -11.09
N ARG A 439 26.90 -12.26 -10.31
CA ARG A 439 25.71 -12.99 -10.72
C ARG A 439 25.11 -12.47 -12.02
N PHE A 440 25.05 -11.15 -12.22
CA PHE A 440 24.56 -10.59 -13.49
C PHE A 440 25.50 -10.87 -14.66
N VAL A 441 26.81 -10.81 -14.43
CA VAL A 441 27.81 -11.15 -15.45
C VAL A 441 27.74 -12.63 -15.82
N ASP A 442 27.63 -13.52 -14.83
CA ASP A 442 27.48 -14.96 -15.03
C ASP A 442 26.18 -15.30 -15.78
N LEU A 443 25.14 -14.45 -15.67
CA LEU A 443 23.89 -14.61 -16.42
C LEU A 443 23.97 -14.10 -17.87
N CYS A 444 25.01 -13.35 -18.24
CA CYS A 444 25.21 -12.77 -19.58
C CYS A 444 25.76 -13.77 -20.62
N HIS A 445 25.30 -15.02 -20.62
CA HIS A 445 25.62 -15.95 -21.71
C HIS A 445 24.86 -15.64 -23.00
N ASP A 446 23.75 -14.91 -22.89
CA ASP A 446 22.88 -14.51 -24.00
C ASP A 446 23.15 -13.06 -24.39
N THR A 447 23.41 -12.81 -25.68
CA THR A 447 23.62 -11.47 -26.24
C THR A 447 22.47 -10.50 -25.94
N ALA A 448 21.25 -11.01 -25.76
CA ALA A 448 20.08 -10.20 -25.44
C ALA A 448 20.16 -9.54 -24.04
N LEU A 449 20.91 -10.12 -23.10
CA LEU A 449 21.01 -9.62 -21.72
C LEU A 449 22.11 -8.57 -21.54
N ILE A 450 23.09 -8.53 -22.45
CA ILE A 450 24.25 -7.63 -22.36
C ILE A 450 23.81 -6.16 -22.35
N GLY A 451 22.82 -5.79 -23.18
CA GLY A 451 22.24 -4.45 -23.21
C GLY A 451 21.65 -4.03 -21.85
N PRO A 452 20.60 -4.72 -21.36
CA PRO A 452 19.96 -4.38 -20.08
C PRO A 452 20.93 -4.37 -18.89
N VAL A 453 21.88 -5.32 -18.84
CA VAL A 453 22.91 -5.35 -17.79
C VAL A 453 23.85 -4.15 -17.89
N SER A 454 24.28 -3.78 -19.10
CA SER A 454 25.09 -2.58 -19.31
C SER A 454 24.35 -1.32 -18.90
N SER A 455 23.06 -1.21 -19.26
CA SER A 455 22.18 -0.10 -18.87
C SER A 455 22.06 0.06 -17.35
N LEU A 456 21.91 -1.05 -16.63
CA LEU A 456 21.90 -1.08 -15.17
C LEU A 456 23.24 -0.62 -14.59
N PHE A 457 24.38 -1.12 -15.10
CA PHE A 457 25.71 -0.74 -14.63
C PHE A 457 26.04 0.73 -14.91
N VAL A 458 25.70 1.26 -16.08
CA VAL A 458 25.82 2.70 -16.36
C VAL A 458 24.97 3.51 -15.39
N THR A 459 23.76 3.05 -15.08
CA THR A 459 22.91 3.71 -14.07
C THR A 459 23.56 3.70 -12.69
N PHE A 460 24.21 2.60 -12.29
CA PHE A 460 25.02 2.55 -11.06
C PHE A 460 26.19 3.54 -11.12
N LEU A 461 26.93 3.62 -12.22
CA LEU A 461 28.07 4.54 -12.36
C LEU A 461 27.64 6.01 -12.22
N VAL A 462 26.50 6.38 -12.82
CA VAL A 462 26.00 7.77 -12.82
C VAL A 462 25.35 8.13 -11.48
N ARG A 463 24.54 7.24 -10.92
CA ARG A 463 23.79 7.50 -9.67
C ARG A 463 24.63 7.26 -8.43
N TRP A 464 25.68 6.45 -8.53
CA TRP A 464 26.54 6.06 -7.41
C TRP A 464 28.05 6.17 -7.71
N PRO A 465 28.59 7.39 -7.82
CA PRO A 465 30.01 7.60 -8.13
C PRO A 465 30.96 6.96 -7.11
N ALA A 466 30.58 6.90 -5.83
CA ALA A 466 31.43 6.34 -4.77
C ALA A 466 31.78 4.85 -4.97
N GLN A 467 30.92 4.07 -5.65
CA GLN A 467 31.16 2.65 -5.93
C GLN A 467 31.75 2.41 -7.33
N LYS A 468 32.02 3.47 -8.10
CA LYS A 468 32.55 3.39 -9.47
C LYS A 468 33.78 2.49 -9.56
N ASP A 469 34.75 2.68 -8.66
CA ASP A 469 35.99 1.92 -8.68
C ASP A 469 35.81 0.46 -8.30
N ALA A 470 34.97 0.18 -7.30
CA ALA A 470 34.66 -1.18 -6.90
C ALA A 470 33.94 -1.95 -8.02
N LEU A 471 32.98 -1.30 -8.70
CA LEU A 471 32.24 -1.87 -9.82
C LEU A 471 33.19 -2.20 -10.98
N LEU A 472 33.93 -1.21 -11.47
CA LEU A 472 34.76 -1.38 -12.67
C LEU A 472 35.91 -2.35 -12.44
N ASN A 473 36.53 -2.36 -11.24
CA ASN A 473 37.54 -3.37 -10.90
C ASN A 473 36.92 -4.77 -10.81
N THR A 474 35.70 -4.90 -10.30
CA THR A 474 35.02 -6.20 -10.23
C THR A 474 34.71 -6.73 -11.63
N LEU A 475 34.25 -5.88 -12.56
CA LEU A 475 33.97 -6.28 -13.93
C LEU A 475 35.23 -6.63 -14.73
N LEU A 476 36.31 -5.86 -14.56
CA LEU A 476 37.54 -6.03 -15.32
C LEU A 476 38.34 -7.27 -14.88
N TYR A 477 38.39 -7.54 -13.58
CA TYR A 477 39.15 -8.68 -13.03
C TYR A 477 38.30 -9.95 -12.80
N HIS A 478 37.01 -9.94 -13.12
CA HIS A 478 36.22 -11.17 -13.13
C HIS A 478 36.53 -11.98 -14.38
N GLN A 479 37.18 -13.12 -14.18
CA GLN A 479 37.46 -14.08 -15.24
C GLN A 479 36.61 -15.34 -15.02
N PRO A 480 35.51 -15.51 -15.77
CA PRO A 480 34.74 -16.73 -15.72
C PRO A 480 35.52 -17.90 -16.35
N PRO A 481 35.52 -19.10 -15.73
CA PRO A 481 36.24 -20.25 -16.27
C PRO A 481 35.61 -20.69 -17.61
N HIS A 482 36.43 -20.81 -18.66
CA HIS A 482 36.02 -21.25 -19.99
C HIS A 482 35.01 -20.35 -20.72
N GLN A 483 34.93 -19.06 -20.36
CA GLN A 483 34.02 -18.09 -20.98
C GLN A 483 34.76 -16.78 -21.33
N PRO A 484 34.29 -16.04 -22.35
CA PRO A 484 34.84 -14.73 -22.67
C PRO A 484 34.66 -13.77 -21.48
N THR A 485 35.63 -12.89 -21.27
CA THR A 485 35.50 -11.85 -20.24
C THR A 485 34.38 -10.88 -20.59
N PHE A 486 33.83 -10.18 -19.59
CA PHE A 486 32.69 -9.29 -19.82
C PHE A 486 33.01 -8.17 -20.81
N ILE A 487 34.27 -7.68 -20.82
CA ILE A 487 34.73 -6.65 -21.77
C ILE A 487 34.81 -7.17 -23.21
N GLU A 488 35.13 -8.45 -23.45
CA GLU A 488 35.07 -9.05 -24.81
C GLU A 488 33.62 -9.17 -25.27
N LEU A 489 32.71 -9.53 -24.37
CA LEU A 489 31.28 -9.60 -24.67
C LEU A 489 30.72 -8.22 -25.07
N LEU A 490 31.12 -7.15 -24.37
CA LEU A 490 30.76 -5.78 -24.73
C LEU A 490 31.32 -5.39 -26.11
N TRP A 491 32.59 -5.72 -26.38
CA TRP A 491 33.20 -5.45 -27.67
C TRP A 491 32.52 -6.19 -28.81
N GLN A 492 32.29 -7.50 -28.65
CA GLN A 492 31.65 -8.34 -29.66
C GLN A 492 30.22 -7.86 -29.96
N THR A 493 29.45 -7.49 -28.94
CA THR A 493 28.09 -6.96 -29.12
C THR A 493 28.07 -5.59 -29.78
N TRP A 494 29.00 -4.70 -29.42
CA TRP A 494 29.15 -3.42 -30.10
C TRP A 494 29.56 -3.59 -31.57
N HIS A 495 30.58 -4.39 -31.84
CA HIS A 495 31.11 -4.62 -33.19
C HIS A 495 30.09 -5.28 -34.12
N THR A 496 29.23 -6.15 -33.61
CA THR A 496 28.17 -6.81 -34.39
C THR A 496 26.90 -5.97 -34.51
N SER A 497 26.84 -4.82 -33.85
CA SER A 497 25.67 -3.93 -33.90
C SER A 497 25.53 -3.26 -35.27
N THR A 498 24.28 -3.03 -35.68
CA THR A 498 23.97 -2.28 -36.92
C THR A 498 24.47 -0.84 -36.86
N VAL A 499 24.61 -0.29 -35.66
CA VAL A 499 25.07 1.08 -35.39
C VAL A 499 26.54 1.25 -35.76
N MET A 500 27.38 0.21 -35.60
CA MET A 500 28.81 0.27 -35.94
C MET A 500 29.06 0.65 -37.41
N SER A 501 28.17 0.26 -38.33
CA SER A 501 28.29 0.63 -39.75
C SER A 501 28.26 2.14 -40.02
N VAL A 502 27.65 2.92 -39.12
CA VAL A 502 27.66 4.38 -39.16
C VAL A 502 29.02 4.94 -38.74
N PHE A 503 29.72 4.24 -37.86
CA PHE A 503 31.03 4.63 -37.32
C PHE A 503 32.21 4.17 -38.19
N GLU A 504 32.09 3.07 -38.94
CA GLU A 504 33.16 2.58 -39.82
C GLU A 504 33.45 3.49 -41.03
N ASN A 505 32.47 4.27 -41.45
CA ASN A 505 32.68 5.27 -42.48
C ASN A 505 33.38 6.47 -41.83
N ASN A 506 34.66 6.70 -42.16
CA ASN A 506 35.55 7.82 -41.73
C ASN A 506 35.00 9.26 -41.95
N GLN A 507 33.68 9.44 -42.04
CA GLN A 507 32.94 10.67 -42.28
C GLN A 507 31.82 10.89 -41.24
N ILE A 508 31.99 10.41 -40.00
CA ILE A 508 31.01 10.59 -38.91
C ILE A 508 30.63 12.06 -38.71
N ILE A 509 31.59 12.99 -38.83
CA ILE A 509 31.38 14.45 -38.74
C ILE A 509 30.28 14.92 -39.72
N TYR A 510 30.16 14.30 -40.89
CA TYR A 510 29.15 14.64 -41.91
C TYR A 510 27.85 13.84 -41.76
N GLN A 511 27.83 12.83 -40.89
CA GLN A 511 26.69 11.94 -40.63
C GLN A 511 26.22 12.05 -39.16
N LEU A 512 26.57 13.13 -38.45
CA LEU A 512 26.24 13.34 -37.03
C LEU A 512 24.75 13.19 -36.71
N GLU A 513 23.86 13.71 -37.59
CA GLU A 513 22.42 13.54 -37.40
C GLU A 513 22.00 12.07 -37.58
N GLN A 514 22.54 11.37 -38.57
CA GLN A 514 22.27 9.94 -38.77
C GLN A 514 22.86 9.08 -37.65
N ALA A 515 24.02 9.44 -37.09
CA ALA A 515 24.62 8.75 -35.95
C ALA A 515 23.82 9.01 -34.66
N ARG A 516 23.40 10.26 -34.44
CA ARG A 516 22.52 10.63 -33.32
C ARG A 516 21.18 9.91 -33.42
N ASP A 517 20.55 9.93 -34.58
CA ASP A 517 19.25 9.29 -34.80
C ASP A 517 19.40 7.76 -34.75
N ALA A 518 20.49 7.18 -35.26
CA ALA A 518 20.78 5.75 -35.11
C ALA A 518 21.05 5.33 -33.65
N LEU A 519 21.55 6.24 -32.80
CA LEU A 519 21.76 6.00 -31.37
C LEU A 519 20.49 6.24 -30.53
N LEU A 520 19.65 7.21 -30.90
CA LEU A 520 18.43 7.58 -30.17
C LEU A 520 17.19 6.79 -30.61
N ASP A 521 17.07 6.48 -31.92
CA ASP A 521 15.97 5.71 -32.52
C ASP A 521 16.32 4.22 -32.69
N ALA A 522 17.45 3.76 -32.15
CA ALA A 522 17.82 2.35 -32.18
C ALA A 522 16.68 1.49 -31.60
N PRO A 523 16.35 0.34 -32.21
CA PRO A 523 15.40 -0.61 -31.64
C PRO A 523 15.86 -1.19 -30.28
N ALA A 524 17.13 -0.97 -29.91
CA ALA A 524 17.71 -1.31 -28.62
C ALA A 524 18.35 -0.04 -27.98
N PRO A 525 17.68 0.63 -27.02
CA PRO A 525 18.20 1.85 -26.37
C PRO A 525 19.48 1.60 -25.55
N ASP A 526 19.80 0.34 -25.29
CA ASP A 526 20.92 -0.07 -24.45
C ASP A 526 22.28 -0.10 -25.19
N ILE A 527 22.29 0.09 -26.52
CA ILE A 527 23.53 0.10 -27.32
C ILE A 527 24.49 1.20 -26.85
N TRP A 528 23.96 2.37 -26.49
CA TRP A 528 24.76 3.46 -25.91
C TRP A 528 25.39 3.05 -24.56
N SER A 529 24.62 2.35 -23.72
CA SER A 529 25.09 1.88 -22.43
C SER A 529 26.23 0.86 -22.57
N ILE A 530 26.18 0.00 -23.61
CA ILE A 530 27.26 -0.94 -23.95
C ILE A 530 28.54 -0.17 -24.30
N LEU A 531 28.45 0.79 -25.23
CA LEU A 531 29.60 1.58 -25.67
C LEU A 531 30.21 2.39 -24.53
N TYR A 532 29.38 3.07 -23.74
CA TYR A 532 29.84 3.88 -22.60
C TYR A 532 30.60 3.03 -21.59
N LEU A 533 30.02 1.87 -21.21
CA LEU A 533 30.63 0.97 -20.24
C LEU A 533 31.93 0.36 -20.78
N PHE A 534 31.95 0.00 -22.06
CA PHE A 534 33.15 -0.46 -22.75
C PHE A 534 34.27 0.58 -22.68
N CYS A 535 33.98 1.84 -23.04
CA CYS A 535 34.96 2.92 -23.00
C CYS A 535 35.50 3.18 -21.59
N GLU A 536 34.66 3.11 -20.55
CA GLU A 536 35.09 3.27 -19.15
C GLU A 536 35.98 2.11 -18.67
N LEU A 537 35.71 0.88 -19.09
CA LEU A 537 36.54 -0.29 -18.78
C LEU A 537 37.86 -0.27 -19.54
N GLU A 538 37.83 -0.01 -20.85
CA GLU A 538 39.04 0.11 -21.68
C GLU A 538 39.93 1.26 -21.24
N SER A 539 39.37 2.43 -20.90
CA SER A 539 40.15 3.56 -20.39
C SER A 539 40.94 3.19 -19.14
N ARG A 540 40.40 2.29 -18.29
CA ARG A 540 41.10 1.79 -17.11
C ARG A 540 42.11 0.72 -17.44
N LEU A 541 41.78 -0.20 -18.35
CA LEU A 541 42.69 -1.22 -18.83
C LEU A 541 43.94 -0.57 -19.41
N LEU A 542 43.79 0.42 -20.30
CA LEU A 542 44.87 1.17 -20.93
C LEU A 542 45.80 1.89 -19.92
N LEU A 543 45.27 2.31 -18.76
CA LEU A 543 46.10 2.89 -17.70
C LEU A 543 46.95 1.85 -16.96
N THR A 544 46.60 0.57 -17.08
CA THR A 544 47.27 -0.55 -16.38
C THR A 544 48.13 -1.42 -17.30
N VAL A 545 47.95 -1.32 -18.62
CA VAL A 545 48.69 -2.08 -19.64
C VAL A 545 50.10 -1.50 -19.82
N GLY A 546 51.11 -2.37 -19.83
CA GLY A 546 52.50 -1.98 -20.12
C GLY A 546 52.79 -1.90 -21.61
N ASP A 547 53.86 -1.19 -22.01
CA ASP A 547 54.24 -1.00 -23.42
C ASP A 547 54.36 -2.33 -24.19
N ASP A 548 54.98 -3.35 -23.59
CA ASP A 548 55.15 -4.67 -24.22
C ASP A 548 53.81 -5.38 -24.47
N GLU A 549 52.79 -5.14 -23.65
CA GLU A 549 51.47 -5.73 -23.82
C GLU A 549 50.61 -4.93 -24.80
N PHE A 550 50.84 -3.62 -24.88
CA PHE A 550 50.15 -2.71 -25.79
C PHE A 550 50.57 -2.89 -27.26
N TYR A 551 51.87 -3.15 -27.51
CA TYR A 551 52.42 -3.24 -28.87
C TYR A 551 52.47 -4.67 -29.44
N ASN A 552 52.31 -5.71 -28.62
CA ASN A 552 52.36 -7.11 -29.07
C ASN A 552 50.96 -7.68 -29.38
N GLN A 553 50.89 -8.73 -30.21
CA GLN A 553 49.64 -9.45 -30.58
C GLN A 553 48.80 -9.84 -29.34
N PRO A 554 47.46 -9.98 -29.49
CA PRO A 554 46.50 -9.98 -28.36
C PRO A 554 46.96 -10.91 -27.24
N SER A 555 47.33 -10.30 -26.12
CA SER A 555 47.55 -11.02 -24.87
C SER A 555 46.18 -11.43 -24.30
N THR A 556 46.16 -12.39 -23.38
CA THR A 556 44.93 -12.79 -22.66
C THR A 556 44.28 -11.65 -21.85
N HIS A 557 44.91 -10.48 -21.78
CA HIS A 557 44.46 -9.33 -21.00
C HIS A 557 44.15 -8.08 -21.85
N HIS A 558 44.61 -8.00 -23.10
CA HIS A 558 44.37 -6.85 -23.98
C HIS A 558 43.66 -7.27 -25.27
N LEU A 559 42.42 -6.80 -25.43
CA LEU A 559 41.45 -7.30 -26.41
C LEU A 559 41.53 -6.65 -27.78
N LEU A 560 41.92 -5.39 -27.84
CA LEU A 560 41.97 -4.61 -29.06
C LEU A 560 43.40 -4.54 -29.59
N SER A 561 43.58 -4.69 -30.90
CA SER A 561 44.85 -4.33 -31.52
C SER A 561 45.02 -2.81 -31.51
N LEU A 562 46.25 -2.32 -31.64
CA LEU A 562 46.54 -0.89 -31.73
C LEU A 562 45.80 -0.21 -32.90
N ASP A 563 45.58 -0.96 -33.99
CA ASP A 563 44.77 -0.51 -35.13
C ASP A 563 43.28 -0.39 -34.77
N ASP A 564 42.74 -1.30 -33.95
CA ASP A 564 41.34 -1.24 -33.52
C ASP A 564 41.09 -0.10 -32.53
N ILE A 565 42.06 0.19 -31.65
CA ILE A 565 42.03 1.36 -30.75
C ILE A 565 42.09 2.64 -31.57
N ALA A 566 42.98 2.71 -32.58
CA ALA A 566 43.08 3.86 -33.46
C ALA A 566 41.76 4.10 -34.24
N ARG A 567 41.14 3.02 -34.73
CA ARG A 567 39.83 3.08 -35.40
C ARG A 567 38.74 3.56 -34.45
N LEU A 568 38.64 2.99 -33.25
CA LEU A 568 37.64 3.40 -32.26
C LEU A 568 37.84 4.87 -31.84
N ALA A 569 39.08 5.31 -31.66
CA ALA A 569 39.39 6.71 -31.35
C ALA A 569 39.05 7.67 -32.50
N THR A 570 39.15 7.23 -33.76
CA THR A 570 38.64 8.00 -34.91
C THR A 570 37.12 8.01 -34.99
N CYS A 571 36.46 6.97 -34.49
CA CYS A 571 35.00 6.88 -34.44
C CYS A 571 34.36 7.76 -33.36
N LEU A 572 35.06 7.99 -32.25
CA LEU A 572 34.52 8.71 -31.08
C LEU A 572 34.92 10.20 -31.01
N LYS A 573 35.79 10.67 -31.89
CA LYS A 573 36.17 12.08 -32.04
C LYS A 573 35.15 12.85 -32.86
#